data_AF-A0AB73ANV5-F1
#
_entry.id   AF-A0AB73ANV5-F1
#
_cell.length_a   1.000
_cell.length_b   1.000
_cell.length_c   1.000
_cell.angle_alpha   90.00
_cell.angle_beta   90.00
_cell.angle_gamma   90.00
#
_symmetry.space_group_name_H-M   'P 1'
#
loop_
_entity.id
_entity.type
_entity.pdbx_description
1 polymer ?
#
loop_
_entity_poly.entity_id
_entity_poly.type
_entity_poly.pdbx_seq_one_letter_code
_entity_poly.pdbx_strand_id
1 'polypeptide(L)' 'MRITLGSDIFRVFCFFDKGRLVVLLSGFQKKTQKTPKKEIDKAVRLMAQYYDDKKRR' A
#
# COMPACT_ATOMS: atom_id res chain seq x y z
N MET A 1 -5.49 -2.88 -4.93
CA MET A 1 -6.17 -4.18 -5.17
C MET A 1 -7.35 -4.33 -4.20
N ARG A 2 -8.48 -4.94 -4.62
CA ARG A 2 -9.64 -5.22 -3.75
C ARG A 2 -9.58 -6.69 -3.34
N ILE A 3 -9.61 -6.96 -2.05
CA ILE A 3 -9.68 -8.32 -1.50
C ILE A 3 -11.02 -8.43 -0.76
N THR A 4 -11.78 -9.48 -1.03
CA THR A 4 -13.02 -9.79 -0.31
C THR A 4 -12.77 -10.99 0.58
N LEU A 5 -12.92 -10.82 1.89
CA LEU A 5 -12.82 -11.88 2.88
C LEU A 5 -14.17 -12.00 3.57
N GLY A 6 -14.97 -13.01 3.19
CA GLY A 6 -16.35 -13.12 3.65
C GLY A 6 -17.17 -11.88 3.28
N SER A 7 -17.82 -11.27 4.27
CA SER A 7 -18.60 -10.03 4.12
C SER A 7 -17.74 -8.76 4.12
N ASP A 8 -16.45 -8.87 4.44
CA ASP A 8 -15.55 -7.73 4.59
C ASP A 8 -14.74 -7.46 3.31
N ILE A 9 -14.72 -6.19 2.91
CA ILE A 9 -13.96 -5.72 1.75
C ILE A 9 -12.70 -5.03 2.26
N PHE A 10 -11.54 -5.48 1.81
CA PHE A 10 -10.25 -4.88 2.09
C PHE A 10 -9.69 -4.19 0.86
N ARG A 11 -9.01 -3.07 1.08
CA ARG A 11 -8.20 -2.40 0.07
C ARG A 11 -6.76 -2.43 0.51
N VAL A 12 -5.93 -3.03 -0.32
CA VAL A 12 -4.48 -3.11 -0.08
C VAL A 12 -3.76 -2.15 -1.01
N PHE A 13 -2.89 -1.35 -0.41
CA PHE A 13 -1.91 -0.54 -1.12
C PHE A 13 -0.69 -1.39 -1.42
N CYS A 14 -0.38 -1.47 -2.71
CA CYS A 14 0.81 -2.10 -3.22
C CYS A 14 1.39 -1.23 -4.33
N PHE A 15 2.70 -1.23 -4.45
CA PHE A 15 3.39 -0.62 -5.59
C PHE A 15 4.28 -1.65 -6.27
N PHE A 16 4.46 -1.47 -7.57
CA PHE A 16 5.34 -2.30 -8.37
C PHE A 16 6.72 -1.67 -8.42
N ASP A 17 7.73 -2.46 -8.12
CA ASP A 17 9.12 -2.08 -8.19
C ASP A 17 9.86 -2.97 -9.21
N LYS A 18 10.53 -2.31 -10.16
CA LYS A 18 11.27 -2.90 -11.31
C LYS A 18 10.57 -4.10 -11.99
N GLY A 19 9.24 -4.05 -12.11
CA GLY A 19 8.45 -4.95 -12.96
C GLY A 19 8.20 -6.38 -12.43
N ARG A 20 8.90 -6.83 -11.38
CA ARG A 20 8.70 -8.17 -10.78
C ARG A 20 8.54 -8.17 -9.27
N LEU A 21 8.81 -7.05 -8.59
CA LEU A 21 8.64 -6.96 -7.14
C LEU A 21 7.34 -6.21 -6.82
N VAL A 22 6.44 -6.87 -6.11
CA VAL A 22 5.23 -6.25 -5.57
C VAL A 22 5.45 -6.00 -4.10
N VAL A 23 5.59 -4.73 -3.72
CA VAL A 23 5.73 -4.34 -2.31
C VAL A 23 4.35 -3.98 -1.77
N LEU A 24 3.88 -4.77 -0.81
CA LEU A 24 2.64 -4.53 -0.07
C LEU A 24 2.95 -3.63 1.11
N LEU A 25 2.28 -2.48 1.19
CA LEU A 25 2.52 -1.48 2.24
C LEU A 25 1.56 -1.70 3.41
N SER A 26 0.29 -1.39 3.19
CA SER A 26 -0.75 -1.49 4.20
C SER A 26 -2.09 -1.82 3.55
N GLY A 27 -2.82 -2.72 4.19
CA GLY A 27 -4.19 -3.09 3.84
C GLY A 27 -5.15 -2.56 4.90
N PHE A 28 -6.21 -1.89 4.48
CA PHE A 28 -7.25 -1.42 5.38
C PHE A 28 -8.60 -2.03 4.98
N GLN A 29 -9.38 -2.40 6.00
CA GLN A 29 -10.77 -2.78 5.81
C GLN A 29 -11.53 -1.54 5.34
N LYS A 30 -12.32 -1.68 4.28
CA LYS A 30 -13.20 -0.64 3.73
C LYS A 30 -14.37 -0.43 4.69
N LYS A 31 -14.09 0.24 5.82
CA LYS A 31 -15.11 0.73 6.75
C LYS A 31 -15.69 2.06 6.30
N THR A 32 -14.93 2.85 5.52
CA THR A 32 -15.35 4.15 5.00
C THR A 32 -15.21 4.22 3.48
N GLN A 33 -16.07 5.01 2.83
CA GLN A 33 -16.08 5.16 1.37
C GLN A 33 -14.83 5.87 0.85
N LYS A 34 -14.30 6.83 1.62
CA LYS A 34 -13.13 7.62 1.29
C LYS A 34 -11.86 6.98 1.83
N THR A 35 -10.83 6.99 1.00
CA THR A 35 -9.47 6.63 1.42
C THR A 35 -8.97 7.64 2.45
N PRO A 36 -8.50 7.19 3.63
CA PRO A 36 -7.93 8.10 4.62
C PRO A 36 -6.66 8.75 4.05
N LYS A 37 -6.60 10.09 4.04
CA LYS A 37 -5.39 10.82 3.59
C LYS A 37 -4.13 10.37 4.34
N LYS A 38 -4.27 10.10 5.64
CA LYS A 38 -3.20 9.60 6.51
C LYS A 38 -2.54 8.31 6.01
N GLU A 39 -3.32 7.40 5.43
CA GLU A 39 -2.78 6.15 4.88
C GLU A 39 -2.05 6.39 3.55
N ILE A 40 -2.52 7.34 2.74
CA ILE A 40 -1.84 7.77 1.51
C ILE A 40 -0.49 8.40 1.87
N ASP A 41 -0.45 9.32 2.82
CA ASP A 41 0.79 10.00 3.24
C ASP A 41 1.81 8.99 3.80
N LYS A 42 1.34 8.02 4.59
CA LYS A 42 2.18 6.90 5.06
C LYS A 42 2.74 6.08 3.90
N ALA A 43 1.90 5.73 2.93
CA ALA A 43 2.32 4.93 1.78
C ALA A 43 3.40 5.65 0.96
N VAL A 44 3.24 6.96 0.73
CA VAL A 44 4.23 7.79 0.03
C VAL A 44 5.55 7.84 0.79
N ARG A 45 5.51 8.02 2.11
CA ARG A 45 6.72 8.05 2.95
C ARG A 45 7.47 6.70 2.93
N LEU A 46 6.74 5.60 3.05
CA LEU A 46 7.32 4.25 2.99
C LEU A 46 7.90 3.93 1.61
N MET A 47 7.23 4.36 0.55
CA MET A 47 7.75 4.25 -0.81
C MET A 47 9.08 5.01 -0.94
N ALA A 48 9.14 6.26 -0.49
CA ALA A 48 10.37 7.06 -0.55
C ALA A 48 11.52 6.42 0.23
N GLN A 49 11.26 5.94 1.45
CA GLN A 49 12.25 5.20 2.26
C GLN A 49 12.74 3.94 1.54
N TYR A 50 11.83 3.17 0.95
CA TYR A 50 12.17 1.96 0.21
C TYR A 50 13.11 2.26 -0.98
N TYR A 51 12.85 3.32 -1.74
CA TYR A 51 13.72 3.70 -2.86
C TYR A 51 15.09 4.20 -2.39
N ASP A 52 15.16 4.89 -1.26
CA ASP A 52 16.42 5.38 -0.70
C ASP A 52 17.29 4.22 -0.18
N ASP A 53 16.70 3.30 0.59
CA ASP A 53 17.36 2.08 1.06
C ASP A 53 17.83 1.21 -0.10
N LYS A 54 17.02 1.11 -1.16
CA LYS A 54 17.37 0.37 -2.37
C LYS A 54 18.51 1.02 -3.15
N LYS A 55 18.67 2.35 -3.07
CA LYS A 55 19.77 3.08 -3.74
C LYS A 55 21.07 2.99 -2.94
N ARG A 56 20.98 2.78 -1.63
CA ARG A 56 22.12 2.51 -0.72
C ARG A 56 22.67 1.08 -0.82
N ARG A 57 21.96 0.16 -1.46
CA ARG A 57 22.36 -1.24 -1.68
C ARG A 57 22.83 -1.45 -3.11
#